data_AF-A0A938VP50-F1
#
_entry.id   AF-A0A938VP50-F1
#
_cell.length_a   1.000
_cell.length_b   1.000
_cell.length_c   1.000
_cell.angle_alpha   90.00
_cell.angle_beta   90.00
_cell.angle_gamma   90.00
#
_symmetry.space_group_name_H-M   'P 1'
#
loop_
_entity.id
_entity.type
_entity.pdbx_description
1 polymer ?
#
loop_
_entity_poly.entity_id
_entity_poly.type
_entity_poly.pdbx_seq_one_letter_code
_entity_poly.pdbx_strand_id
1 'polypeptide(L)'
;MLGRAPDGLAAPGGAVLRSLVRFTPPYRMRITGIRVVHLGAPSTPDFRLNRNWAFVLVETDKGLAGTGECTLLGMQDAVDGAISQFATFLTGQDPRRVEHLWQQMYRHPFWRGGPVLSAALSGVDQALWDLAGQALG
;
A
#
# COMPACT_ATOMS: atom_id res chain seq x y z
N MET A 1 -34.57 15.10 47.87
CA MET A 1 -34.25 16.54 47.93
C MET A 1 -33.48 16.87 46.66
N LEU A 2 -34.17 17.43 45.67
CA LEU A 2 -33.68 17.65 44.30
C LEU A 2 -32.68 18.83 44.26
N GLY A 3 -31.45 18.57 43.84
CA GLY A 3 -30.48 19.60 43.46
C GLY A 3 -30.49 19.77 41.94
N ARG A 4 -31.22 20.78 41.48
CA ARG A 4 -31.33 21.22 40.09
C ARG A 4 -30.02 21.87 39.64
N ALA A 5 -29.37 21.32 38.61
CA ALA A 5 -28.31 22.01 37.87
C ALA A 5 -28.94 23.05 36.92
N PRO A 6 -28.33 24.22 36.68
CA PRO A 6 -28.91 25.25 35.83
C PRO A 6 -28.76 24.91 34.34
N ASP A 7 -29.89 24.95 33.65
CA ASP A 7 -30.01 25.01 32.19
C ASP A 7 -29.41 26.33 31.67
N GLY A 8 -28.63 26.26 30.59
CA GLY A 8 -28.37 27.40 29.72
C GLY A 8 -26.91 27.77 29.50
N LEU A 9 -26.22 27.02 28.64
CA LEU A 9 -25.30 27.64 27.69
C LEU A 9 -25.30 26.84 26.38
N ALA A 10 -26.24 27.18 25.50
CA ALA A 10 -26.14 26.85 24.10
C ALA A 10 -24.93 27.60 23.51
N ALA A 11 -23.92 26.86 23.04
CA ALA A 11 -22.92 27.40 22.12
C ALA A 11 -23.40 27.11 20.68
N PRO A 12 -23.73 28.14 19.89
CA PRO A 12 -24.06 27.95 18.49
C PRO A 12 -22.77 27.93 17.65
N GLY A 13 -22.78 27.14 16.59
CA GLY A 13 -21.91 27.39 15.44
C GLY A 13 -20.65 26.54 15.41
N GLY A 14 -20.57 25.70 14.39
CA GLY A 14 -19.36 24.96 14.07
C GLY A 14 -19.61 23.66 13.35
N ALA A 15 -20.56 23.62 12.40
CA ALA A 15 -20.51 22.62 11.34
C ALA A 15 -19.21 22.88 10.55
N VAL A 16 -18.11 22.33 11.03
CA VAL A 16 -16.82 22.40 10.37
C VAL A 16 -16.97 21.59 9.09
N LEU A 17 -17.15 22.32 8.00
CA LEU A 17 -17.09 21.86 6.63
C LEU A 17 -15.82 21.01 6.45
N ARG A 18 -15.95 19.69 6.61
CA ARG A 18 -14.98 18.71 6.08
C ARG A 18 -15.19 18.58 4.57
N SER A 19 -15.15 19.70 3.84
CA SER A 19 -14.85 19.64 2.41
C SER A 19 -13.33 19.52 2.28
N LEU A 20 -12.82 18.33 2.58
CA LEU A 20 -11.51 17.92 2.11
C LEU A 20 -11.62 17.89 0.59
N VAL A 21 -11.23 18.99 -0.05
CA VAL A 21 -10.82 18.98 -1.45
C VAL A 21 -9.70 17.95 -1.50
N ARG A 22 -10.05 16.69 -1.83
CA ARG A 22 -9.07 15.71 -2.25
C ARG A 22 -8.54 16.26 -3.56
N PHE A 23 -7.46 17.02 -3.49
CA PHE A 23 -6.68 17.38 -4.65
C PHE A 23 -6.30 16.05 -5.30
N THR A 24 -7.07 15.69 -6.32
CA THR A 24 -6.80 14.53 -7.14
C THR A 24 -6.02 15.11 -8.30
N PRO A 25 -4.70 14.91 -8.36
CA PRO A 25 -3.93 15.33 -9.52
C PRO A 25 -4.56 14.63 -10.75
N PRO A 26 -4.53 15.24 -11.94
CA PRO A 26 -5.13 14.67 -13.14
C PRO A 26 -4.28 13.53 -13.71
N TYR A 27 -3.90 12.57 -12.87
CA TYR A 27 -3.26 11.35 -13.30
C TYR A 27 -4.26 10.53 -14.10
N ARG A 28 -3.87 10.16 -15.32
CA ARG A 28 -4.70 9.32 -16.19
C ARG A 28 -4.87 7.89 -15.67
N MET A 29 -4.06 7.47 -14.71
CA MET A 29 -4.10 6.14 -14.09
C MET A 29 -3.68 6.26 -12.62
N ARG A 30 -4.28 5.47 -11.73
CA ARG A 30 -4.01 5.51 -10.29
C ARG A 30 -4.03 4.12 -9.69
N ILE A 31 -3.15 3.88 -8.71
CA ILE A 31 -3.14 2.66 -7.90
C ILE A 31 -4.39 2.63 -7.00
N THR A 32 -5.17 1.56 -7.08
CA THR A 32 -6.38 1.34 -6.27
C THR A 32 -6.19 0.30 -5.18
N GLY A 33 -5.29 -0.66 -5.38
CA GLY A 33 -5.04 -1.75 -4.44
C GLY A 33 -3.62 -2.30 -4.56
N ILE A 34 -3.10 -2.76 -3.43
CA ILE A 34 -1.83 -3.51 -3.36
C ILE A 34 -2.07 -4.70 -2.44
N ARG A 35 -1.82 -5.91 -2.91
CA ARG A 35 -2.00 -7.14 -2.14
C ARG A 35 -0.88 -8.13 -2.39
N VAL A 36 -0.58 -8.95 -1.39
CA VAL A 36 0.40 -10.04 -1.51
C VAL A 36 -0.33 -11.37 -1.70
N VAL A 37 0.18 -12.18 -2.62
CA VAL A 37 -0.26 -13.54 -2.90
C VAL A 37 0.89 -14.48 -2.59
N HIS A 38 0.65 -15.40 -1.66
CA HIS A 38 1.60 -16.45 -1.31
C HIS A 38 1.28 -17.72 -2.11
N LEU A 39 2.29 -18.25 -2.78
CA LEU A 39 2.23 -19.50 -3.54
C LEU A 39 3.15 -20.51 -2.86
N GLY A 40 2.57 -21.57 -2.30
CA GLY A 40 3.32 -22.66 -1.65
C GLY A 40 3.11 -24.00 -2.36
N ALA A 41 4.17 -24.80 -2.46
CA ALA A 41 4.04 -26.22 -2.79
C ALA A 41 3.33 -26.94 -1.63
N PRO A 42 2.52 -28.00 -1.83
CA PRO A 42 1.80 -28.68 -0.75
C PRO A 42 2.70 -29.64 0.07
N SER A 43 3.90 -29.21 0.47
CA SER A 43 4.85 -30.05 1.20
C SER A 43 4.66 -30.04 2.72
N THR A 44 3.93 -29.07 3.26
CA THR A 44 3.61 -28.98 4.70
C THR A 44 2.30 -28.21 4.89
N PRO A 45 1.41 -28.59 5.84
CA PRO A 45 0.12 -27.92 6.06
C PRO A 45 0.24 -26.46 6.52
N ASP A 46 1.37 -26.07 7.12
CA ASP A 46 1.68 -24.66 7.37
C ASP A 46 2.46 -24.10 6.19
N PHE A 47 1.82 -23.21 5.42
CA PHE A 47 2.47 -22.53 4.32
C PHE A 47 3.69 -21.73 4.81
N ARG A 48 3.69 -21.14 6.00
CA ARG A 48 4.79 -20.27 6.47
C ARG A 48 6.14 -20.98 6.58
N LEU A 49 6.12 -22.28 6.83
CA LEU A 49 7.32 -23.11 7.02
C LEU A 49 7.86 -23.71 5.71
N ASN A 50 7.22 -23.43 4.58
CA ASN A 50 7.46 -24.09 3.32
C ASN A 50 8.20 -23.17 2.33
N ARG A 51 8.73 -23.74 1.24
CA ARG A 51 9.29 -22.98 0.12
C ARG A 51 8.16 -22.24 -0.60
N ASN A 52 7.81 -21.08 -0.05
CA ASN A 52 6.77 -20.23 -0.57
C ASN A 52 7.39 -19.10 -1.37
N TRP A 53 6.76 -18.84 -2.51
CA TRP A 53 6.97 -17.63 -3.28
C TRP A 53 5.93 -16.60 -2.90
N ALA A 54 6.35 -15.34 -2.80
CA ALA A 54 5.45 -14.22 -2.52
C ALA A 54 5.44 -13.28 -3.71
N PHE A 55 4.25 -12.94 -4.20
CA PHE A 55 4.05 -11.99 -5.28
C PHE A 55 3.19 -10.83 -4.80
N VAL A 56 3.58 -9.61 -5.13
CA VAL A 56 2.73 -8.44 -4.97
C VAL A 56 1.94 -8.21 -6.26
N LEU A 57 0.66 -7.90 -6.11
CA LEU A 57 -0.20 -7.41 -7.18
C LEU A 57 -0.59 -5.97 -6.89
N VAL A 58 -0.31 -5.09 -7.86
CA VAL A 58 -0.67 -3.68 -7.82
C VAL A 58 -1.78 -3.44 -8.84
N GLU A 59 -2.97 -3.08 -8.37
CA GLU A 59 -4.17 -2.88 -9.17
C GLU A 59 -4.40 -1.39 -9.43
N THR A 60 -4.98 -1.06 -10.59
CA THR A 60 -5.22 0.32 -11.02
C THR A 60 -6.69 0.60 -11.35
N ASP A 61 -7.05 1.89 -11.36
CA ASP A 61 -8.37 2.39 -11.77
C ASP A 61 -8.69 2.18 -13.27
N LYS A 62 -7.73 1.67 -14.05
CA LYS A 62 -7.89 1.30 -15.46
C LYS A 62 -8.07 -0.19 -15.68
N GLY A 63 -8.16 -0.98 -14.61
CA GLY A 63 -8.28 -2.44 -14.70
C GLY A 63 -6.98 -3.14 -15.09
N LEU A 64 -5.85 -2.43 -15.15
CA LEU A 64 -4.53 -3.04 -15.27
C LEU A 64 -4.02 -3.49 -13.91
N ALA A 65 -3.26 -4.59 -13.90
CA ALA A 65 -2.61 -5.11 -12.72
C ALA A 65 -1.16 -5.46 -13.04
N GLY A 66 -0.24 -4.94 -12.24
CA GLY A 66 1.17 -5.31 -12.30
C GLY A 66 1.51 -6.37 -11.28
N THR A 67 2.43 -7.26 -11.63
CA THR A 67 2.94 -8.29 -10.73
C THR A 67 4.42 -8.10 -10.44
N GLY A 68 4.85 -8.42 -9.23
CA GLY A 68 6.25 -8.44 -8.85
C GLY A 68 6.52 -9.42 -7.74
N GLU A 69 7.76 -9.90 -7.66
CA GLU A 69 8.18 -10.97 -6.77
C GLU A 69 8.89 -10.38 -5.54
N CYS A 70 8.51 -10.84 -4.35
CA CYS A 70 8.99 -10.30 -3.07
C CYS A 70 9.31 -11.40 -2.06
N THR A 71 9.76 -12.57 -2.55
CA THR A 71 10.01 -13.72 -1.69
C THR A 71 11.15 -13.44 -0.73
N LEU A 72 10.88 -13.62 0.56
CA LEU A 72 11.90 -13.72 1.59
C LEU A 72 11.56 -14.89 2.49
N LEU A 73 12.26 -16.02 2.26
CA LEU A 73 11.99 -17.27 2.96
C LEU A 73 12.09 -17.09 4.48
N GLY A 74 11.05 -17.52 5.20
CA GLY A 74 10.97 -17.46 6.66
C GLY A 74 10.62 -16.07 7.24
N MET A 75 10.38 -15.06 6.40
CA MET A 75 10.06 -13.69 6.83
C MET A 75 8.84 -13.13 6.08
N GLN A 76 7.92 -13.99 5.62
CA GLN A 76 6.79 -13.60 4.77
C GLN A 76 5.89 -12.56 5.44
N ASP A 77 5.52 -12.77 6.71
CA ASP A 77 4.65 -11.84 7.44
C ASP A 77 5.29 -10.45 7.61
N ALA A 78 6.63 -10.39 7.69
CA ALA A 78 7.35 -9.12 7.78
C ALA A 78 7.33 -8.38 6.43
N VAL A 79 7.46 -9.11 5.32
CA VAL A 79 7.33 -8.55 3.96
C VAL A 79 5.91 -8.05 3.72
N ASP A 80 4.89 -8.82 4.11
CA ASP A 80 3.47 -8.43 4.00
C ASP A 80 3.20 -7.13 4.77
N GLY A 81 3.75 -7.00 5.98
CA GLY A 81 3.68 -5.78 6.79
C GLY A 81 4.36 -4.59 6.11
N ALA A 82 5.55 -4.80 5.53
CA ALA A 82 6.26 -3.75 4.79
C ALA A 82 5.50 -3.27 3.55
N ILE A 83 4.93 -4.20 2.77
CA ILE A 83 4.10 -3.86 1.60
C ILE A 83 2.83 -3.13 2.03
N SER A 84 2.18 -3.57 3.12
CA SER A 84 1.02 -2.88 3.69
C SER A 84 1.34 -1.44 4.09
N GLN A 85 2.54 -1.21 4.65
CA GLN A 85 3.00 0.14 4.97
C GLN A 85 3.23 0.97 3.69
N PHE A 86 3.82 0.40 2.64
CA PHE A 86 3.99 1.10 1.36
C PHE A 86 2.65 1.48 0.72
N ALA A 87 1.65 0.59 0.80
CA ALA A 87 0.32 0.85 0.26
C ALA A 87 -0.31 2.15 0.81
N THR A 88 -0.06 2.50 2.08
CA THR A 88 -0.61 3.70 2.72
C THR A 88 -0.31 5.00 1.96
N PHE A 89 0.81 5.08 1.24
CA PHE A 89 1.23 6.27 0.51
C PHE A 89 1.34 6.07 -1.00
N LEU A 90 1.27 4.82 -1.49
CA LEU A 90 1.22 4.51 -2.91
C LEU A 90 -0.20 4.55 -3.48
N THR A 91 -1.22 4.20 -2.69
CA THR A 91 -2.61 4.24 -3.15
C THR A 91 -2.99 5.65 -3.62
N GLY A 92 -3.57 5.73 -4.81
CA GLY A 92 -3.99 6.97 -5.46
C GLY A 92 -2.89 7.68 -6.25
N GLN A 93 -1.64 7.20 -6.23
CA GLN A 93 -0.55 7.70 -7.06
C GLN A 93 -0.60 7.11 -8.48
N ASP A 94 0.01 7.79 -9.44
CA ASP A 94 0.23 7.26 -10.79
C ASP A 94 1.35 6.22 -10.79
N PRO A 95 1.08 4.94 -11.12
CA PRO A 95 2.08 3.87 -11.06
C PRO A 95 3.23 4.07 -12.05
N ARG A 96 3.04 4.89 -13.10
CA ARG A 96 4.07 5.13 -14.13
C ARG A 96 5.19 6.06 -13.66
N ARG A 97 5.04 6.70 -12.49
CA ARG A 97 6.08 7.52 -11.86
C ARG A 97 7.08 6.65 -11.10
N VAL A 98 7.59 5.60 -11.74
CA VAL A 98 8.31 4.49 -11.08
C VAL A 98 9.44 4.99 -10.19
N GLU A 99 10.37 5.80 -10.72
CA GLU A 99 11.49 6.35 -9.93
C GLU A 99 11.02 7.20 -8.76
N HIS A 100 9.95 8.00 -8.93
CA HIS A 100 9.42 8.81 -7.82
C HIS A 100 8.85 7.93 -6.71
N LEU A 101 8.10 6.89 -7.06
CA LEU A 101 7.51 5.96 -6.10
C LEU A 101 8.59 5.11 -5.44
N TRP A 102 9.62 4.72 -6.19
CA TRP A 102 10.80 4.03 -5.66
C TRP A 102 11.52 4.88 -4.62
N GLN A 103 11.83 6.14 -4.95
CA GLN A 103 12.45 7.09 -4.03
C GLN A 103 11.55 7.33 -2.80
N GLN A 104 10.23 7.39 -2.98
CA GLN A 104 9.31 7.52 -1.87
C GLN A 104 9.34 6.29 -0.95
N MET A 105 9.28 5.06 -1.49
CA MET A 105 9.37 3.83 -0.69
C MET A 105 10.72 3.70 0.02
N TYR A 106 11.81 3.96 -0.69
CA TYR A 106 13.16 3.88 -0.12
C TYR A 106 13.43 4.99 0.89
N ARG A 107 12.86 6.19 0.68
CA ARG A 107 13.15 7.38 1.48
C ARG A 107 12.10 7.81 2.48
N HIS A 108 10.96 7.16 2.53
CA HIS A 108 9.95 7.45 3.54
C HIS A 108 10.32 6.88 4.92
N PRO A 109 10.77 5.62 5.05
CA PRO A 109 11.22 5.09 6.34
C PRO A 109 12.44 5.84 6.88
N PHE A 110 12.48 6.05 8.19
CA PHE A 110 13.69 6.55 8.85
C PHE A 110 14.80 5.49 8.79
N TRP A 111 14.46 4.26 9.17
CA TRP A 111 15.31 3.08 9.03
C TRP A 111 15.10 2.43 7.67
N ARG A 112 16.18 2.19 6.93
CA ARG A 112 16.15 1.80 5.51
C ARG A 112 17.00 0.58 5.26
N GLY A 113 16.68 -0.12 4.17
CA GLY A 113 17.40 -1.31 3.75
C GLY A 113 17.07 -2.53 4.60
N GLY A 114 17.99 -3.49 4.60
CA GLY A 114 17.75 -4.81 5.17
C GLY A 114 16.88 -5.69 4.25
N PRO A 115 16.87 -7.01 4.49
CA PRO A 115 16.27 -7.96 3.56
C PRO A 115 14.75 -7.79 3.39
N VAL A 116 14.03 -7.45 4.47
CA VAL A 116 12.57 -7.30 4.45
C VAL A 116 12.14 -6.10 3.60
N LEU A 117 12.66 -4.90 3.90
CA LEU A 117 12.31 -3.70 3.15
C LEU A 117 12.80 -3.77 1.71
N SER A 118 13.97 -4.36 1.47
CA SER A 118 14.49 -4.55 0.11
C SER A 118 13.64 -5.53 -0.71
N ALA A 119 13.19 -6.64 -0.12
CA ALA A 119 12.31 -7.60 -0.80
C ALA A 119 10.94 -6.97 -1.14
N ALA A 120 10.34 -6.27 -0.18
CA ALA A 120 9.10 -5.52 -0.41
C ALA A 120 9.26 -4.44 -1.50
N LEU A 121 10.35 -3.67 -1.44
CA LEU A 121 10.65 -2.61 -2.41
C LEU A 121 10.82 -3.19 -3.81
N SER A 122 11.58 -4.28 -3.93
CA SER A 122 11.82 -4.97 -5.20
C SER A 122 10.54 -5.47 -5.84
N GLY A 123 9.67 -6.15 -5.07
CA GLY A 123 8.40 -6.64 -5.60
C GLY A 123 7.50 -5.51 -6.10
N VAL A 124 7.38 -4.42 -5.34
CA VAL A 124 6.56 -3.29 -5.77
C VAL A 124 7.17 -2.61 -7.00
N ASP A 125 8.49 -2.42 -7.06
CA ASP A 125 9.18 -1.83 -8.22
C ASP A 125 8.95 -2.63 -9.50
N GLN A 126 9.07 -3.95 -9.44
CA GLN A 126 8.77 -4.84 -10.56
C GLN A 126 7.31 -4.69 -11.03
N ALA A 127 6.36 -4.67 -10.09
CA ALA A 127 4.94 -4.49 -10.42
C ALA A 127 4.65 -3.11 -11.04
N LEU A 128 5.35 -2.06 -10.62
CA LEU A 128 5.24 -0.73 -11.22
C LEU A 128 5.81 -0.69 -12.65
N TRP A 129 6.94 -1.36 -12.89
CA TRP A 129 7.49 -1.50 -14.24
C TRP A 129 6.60 -2.33 -15.17
N ASP A 130 6.01 -3.40 -14.67
CA ASP A 130 5.02 -4.21 -15.40
C ASP A 130 3.81 -3.33 -15.81
N LEU A 131 3.23 -2.57 -14.87
CA LEU A 131 2.17 -1.61 -15.16
C LEU A 131 2.58 -0.53 -16.18
N ALA A 132 3.81 -0.02 -16.07
CA ALA A 132 4.32 0.98 -17.00
C ALA A 132 4.45 0.41 -18.41
N GLY A 133 4.89 -0.85 -18.55
CA GLY A 133 4.90 -1.58 -19.81
C GLY A 133 3.50 -1.78 -20.38
N GLN A 134 2.59 -2.36 -19.60
CA GLN A 134 1.19 -2.58 -20.00
C GLN A 134 0.48 -1.29 -20.42
N ALA A 135 0.80 -0.15 -19.79
CA ALA A 135 0.21 1.14 -20.12
C ALA A 135 0.67 1.70 -21.48
N LEU A 136 1.74 1.17 -22.06
CA LEU A 136 2.28 1.59 -23.36
C LEU A 136 1.81 0.71 -24.53
N GLY A 137 1.23 -0.47 -24.25
CA GLY A 137 0.78 -1.45 -25.25
C GLY A 137 1.89 -2.41 -25.68
#